data_AF-A0A2S9YIN8-F1
#
_entry.id   AF-A0A2S9YIN8-F1
#
_cell.length_a   1.000
_cell.length_b   1.000
_cell.length_c   1.000
_cell.angle_alpha   90.00
_cell.angle_beta   90.00
_cell.angle_gamma   90.00
#
_symmetry.space_group_name_H-M   'P 1'
#
loop_
_entity.id
_entity.type
_entity.pdbx_description
1 polymer ?
#
loop_
_entity_poly.entity_id
_entity_poly.type
_entity_poly.pdbx_seq_one_letter_code
_entity_poly.pdbx_strand_id
1 'polypeptide(L)'
;MNHPRTLLIPSTPGDRFFDYCLEIYEPRCDPADKLRGESLLWNSLEVAGLPARDDAIFHAIQRAAGRDMTVFGVKWFDARLSWELYFYDPQREDTQITAAGLRDALVGELDIRVRVPDEIRYFMYSFDLDAGSLARAQVDELNVYLQFHEGQGGHSYAVREGACELRNTYRFHRPKLEIDAILHQVQRSMYVDFTRTRLAEIVIPELFECQKICVAKKRFADAIYYSGITVDQLLWFFERFAYPPEVRAFVEQQRERFEHLLFDVGIDYHTGPDGGLVYAKTGYYSTL
;
A
#
# COMPACT_ATOMS: atom_id res chain seq x y z
N MET A 1 -13.17 -26.71 -12.97
CA MET A 1 -12.58 -26.00 -14.13
C MET A 1 -11.92 -24.76 -13.58
N ASN A 2 -10.61 -24.56 -13.78
CA ASN A 2 -9.96 -23.30 -13.38
C ASN A 2 -10.39 -22.23 -14.37
N HIS A 3 -11.23 -21.29 -13.95
CA HIS A 3 -11.48 -20.08 -14.72
C HIS A 3 -10.20 -19.24 -14.73
N PRO A 4 -9.79 -18.68 -15.88
CA PRO A 4 -8.65 -17.77 -15.92
C PRO A 4 -8.94 -16.51 -15.09
N ARG A 5 -7.94 -16.02 -14.36
CA ARG A 5 -8.02 -14.78 -13.59
C ARG A 5 -8.31 -13.61 -14.52
N THR A 6 -9.25 -12.75 -14.16
CA THR A 6 -9.56 -11.55 -14.94
C THR A 6 -8.58 -10.45 -14.55
N LEU A 7 -7.66 -10.10 -15.45
CA LEU A 7 -6.61 -9.11 -15.18
C LEU A 7 -7.00 -7.68 -15.52
N LEU A 8 -7.90 -7.49 -16.48
CA LEU A 8 -8.23 -6.19 -17.05
C LEU A 8 -9.57 -5.73 -16.50
N ILE A 9 -9.54 -4.85 -15.49
CA ILE A 9 -10.74 -4.30 -14.88
C ILE A 9 -11.00 -2.91 -15.48
N PRO A 10 -12.05 -2.73 -16.29
CA PRO A 10 -12.33 -1.43 -16.91
C PRO A 10 -12.80 -0.41 -15.87
N SER A 11 -12.41 0.84 -16.05
CA SER A 11 -12.98 1.97 -15.33
C SER A 11 -14.44 2.20 -15.77
N THR A 12 -15.25 2.78 -14.89
CA THR A 12 -16.66 3.12 -15.16
C THR A 12 -16.94 4.59 -14.85
N PRO A 13 -18.00 5.20 -15.44
CA PRO A 13 -18.36 6.58 -15.14
C PRO A 13 -18.73 6.86 -13.67
N GLY A 14 -19.02 5.82 -12.88
CA GLY A 14 -19.31 5.94 -11.45
C GLY A 14 -18.08 5.82 -10.55
N ASP A 15 -16.89 5.60 -11.12
CA ASP A 15 -15.68 5.41 -10.35
C ASP A 15 -15.24 6.71 -9.68
N ARG A 16 -14.79 6.57 -8.44
CA ARG A 16 -14.15 7.63 -7.67
C ARG A 16 -12.67 7.32 -7.55
N PHE A 17 -11.84 8.36 -7.63
CA PHE A 17 -10.39 8.20 -7.64
C PHE A 17 -9.81 8.75 -6.33
N PHE A 18 -9.05 7.91 -5.64
CA PHE A 18 -8.47 8.23 -4.35
C PHE A 18 -6.99 7.90 -4.32
N ASP A 19 -6.21 8.72 -3.60
CA ASP A 19 -4.87 8.32 -3.17
C ASP A 19 -4.95 7.24 -2.08
N TYR A 20 -3.82 6.62 -1.74
CA TYR A 20 -3.82 5.59 -0.68
C TYR A 20 -4.21 6.11 0.71
N CYS A 21 -4.39 7.42 0.91
CA CYS A 21 -4.91 8.06 2.13
C CYS A 21 -6.42 8.36 2.05
N LEU A 22 -7.08 7.92 0.98
CA LEU A 22 -8.48 8.21 0.63
C LEU A 22 -8.81 9.69 0.41
N GLU A 23 -7.83 10.49 -0.01
CA GLU A 23 -8.14 11.81 -0.55
C GLU A 23 -8.52 11.71 -2.02
N ILE A 24 -9.66 12.32 -2.34
CA ILE A 24 -10.21 12.36 -3.69
C ILE A 24 -9.29 13.18 -4.58
N TYR A 25 -9.03 12.68 -5.79
CA TYR A 25 -8.38 13.44 -6.85
C TYR A 25 -9.17 13.37 -8.15
N GLU A 26 -8.95 14.36 -9.02
CA GLU A 26 -9.48 14.36 -10.38
C GLU A 26 -8.56 13.54 -11.29
N PRO A 27 -9.10 12.61 -12.10
CA PRO A 27 -8.29 11.81 -13.00
C PRO A 27 -7.52 12.71 -13.98
N ARG A 28 -6.32 12.31 -14.36
CA ARG A 28 -5.42 13.14 -15.19
C ARG A 28 -5.94 13.35 -16.62
N CYS A 29 -6.80 12.47 -17.09
CA CYS A 29 -7.51 12.54 -18.36
C CYS A 29 -8.84 11.77 -18.26
N ASP A 30 -9.60 11.73 -19.35
CA ASP A 30 -10.88 11.02 -19.42
C ASP A 30 -10.70 9.52 -19.06
N PRO A 31 -11.41 9.01 -18.03
CA PRO A 31 -11.34 7.60 -17.65
C PRO A 31 -12.10 6.65 -18.59
N ALA A 32 -12.78 7.15 -19.63
CA ALA A 32 -13.44 6.31 -20.62
C ALA A 32 -12.47 5.32 -21.30
N ASP A 33 -12.87 4.04 -21.39
CA ASP A 33 -12.09 2.92 -21.95
C ASP A 33 -10.75 2.62 -21.25
N LYS A 34 -10.52 3.23 -20.08
CA LYS A 34 -9.32 3.04 -19.25
C LYS A 34 -9.48 1.86 -18.27
N LEU A 35 -8.42 1.58 -17.51
CA LEU A 35 -8.37 0.48 -16.53
C LEU A 35 -8.29 0.99 -15.09
N ARG A 36 -8.99 0.33 -14.17
CA ARG A 36 -8.82 0.55 -12.73
C ARG A 36 -7.46 0.08 -12.24
N GLY A 37 -6.97 0.72 -11.19
CA GLY A 37 -5.76 0.32 -10.46
C GLY A 37 -5.82 -1.13 -9.96
N GLU A 38 -7.02 -1.62 -9.63
CA GLU A 38 -7.36 -3.02 -9.33
C GLU A 38 -6.71 -4.04 -10.32
N SER A 39 -6.55 -3.66 -11.59
CA SER A 39 -5.89 -4.51 -12.60
C SER A 39 -4.44 -4.88 -12.21
N LEU A 40 -3.74 -4.00 -11.49
CA LEU A 40 -2.38 -4.25 -10.98
C LEU A 40 -2.35 -5.26 -9.83
N LEU A 41 -3.42 -5.30 -9.01
CA LEU A 41 -3.56 -6.32 -7.98
C LEU A 41 -3.67 -7.69 -8.62
N TRP A 42 -4.63 -7.87 -9.54
CA TRP A 42 -4.84 -9.16 -10.21
C TRP A 42 -3.61 -9.62 -10.99
N ASN A 43 -2.93 -8.71 -11.69
CA ASN A 43 -1.66 -9.02 -12.35
C ASN A 43 -0.59 -9.49 -11.35
N SER A 44 -0.45 -8.83 -10.20
CA SER A 44 0.55 -9.25 -9.20
C SER A 44 0.28 -10.64 -8.62
N LEU A 45 -0.99 -11.03 -8.45
CA LEU A 45 -1.36 -12.38 -8.01
C LEU A 45 -0.99 -13.43 -9.07
N GLU A 46 -1.18 -13.10 -10.35
CA GLU A 46 -0.78 -13.95 -11.48
C GLU A 46 0.73 -14.12 -11.55
N VAL A 47 1.49 -13.03 -11.45
CA VAL A 47 2.96 -13.07 -11.47
C VAL A 47 3.54 -13.83 -10.28
N ALA A 48 2.89 -13.75 -9.11
CA ALA A 48 3.27 -14.55 -7.95
C ALA A 48 2.95 -16.06 -8.09
N GLY A 49 2.29 -16.48 -9.17
CA GLY A 49 1.91 -17.86 -9.42
C GLY A 49 0.81 -18.37 -8.48
N LEU A 50 0.00 -17.47 -7.91
CA LEU A 50 -1.09 -17.86 -7.02
C LEU A 50 -2.24 -18.50 -7.80
N PRO A 51 -2.80 -19.63 -7.33
CA PRO A 51 -3.91 -20.29 -8.00
C PRO A 51 -5.16 -19.40 -8.01
N ALA A 52 -5.93 -19.44 -9.08
CA ALA A 52 -7.16 -18.65 -9.25
C ALA A 52 -8.23 -18.90 -8.15
N ARG A 53 -8.13 -19.99 -7.37
CA ARG A 53 -9.00 -20.21 -6.21
C ARG A 53 -8.80 -19.16 -5.12
N ASP A 54 -7.59 -18.60 -5.01
CA ASP A 54 -7.25 -17.62 -3.97
C ASP A 54 -7.92 -16.27 -4.27
N ASP A 55 -8.38 -16.04 -5.51
CA ASP A 55 -9.14 -14.85 -5.92
C ASP A 55 -10.46 -14.73 -5.14
N ALA A 56 -11.00 -15.85 -4.65
CA ALA A 56 -12.23 -15.88 -3.85
C ALA A 56 -12.11 -15.01 -2.59
N ILE A 57 -10.92 -14.96 -1.96
CA ILE A 57 -10.65 -14.14 -0.77
C ILE A 57 -10.77 -12.65 -1.11
N PHE A 58 -10.13 -12.21 -2.19
CA PHE A 58 -10.18 -10.81 -2.64
C PHE A 58 -11.58 -10.41 -3.07
N HIS A 59 -12.30 -11.29 -3.77
CA HIS A 59 -13.70 -11.04 -4.12
C HIS A 59 -14.61 -11.00 -2.89
N ALA A 60 -14.35 -11.81 -1.85
CA ALA A 60 -15.09 -11.74 -0.59
C ALA A 60 -14.88 -10.40 0.10
N ILE A 61 -13.63 -9.90 0.11
CA ILE A 61 -13.29 -8.57 0.62
C ILE A 61 -14.02 -7.46 -0.16
N GLN A 62 -14.02 -7.52 -1.49
CA GLN A 62 -14.76 -6.56 -2.32
C GLN A 62 -16.26 -6.55 -2.04
N ARG A 63 -16.86 -7.73 -1.78
CA ARG A 63 -18.28 -7.81 -1.42
C ARG A 63 -18.57 -7.25 -0.03
N ALA A 64 -17.65 -7.40 0.91
CA ALA A 64 -17.82 -7.01 2.30
C ALA A 64 -17.53 -5.52 2.55
N ALA A 65 -16.36 -5.03 2.09
CA ALA A 65 -15.89 -3.67 2.35
C ALA A 65 -16.16 -2.70 1.20
N GLY A 66 -16.54 -3.22 0.03
CA GLY A 66 -16.62 -2.41 -1.19
C GLY A 66 -15.25 -2.04 -1.76
N ARG A 67 -15.29 -1.31 -2.88
CA ARG A 67 -14.12 -0.86 -3.64
C ARG A 67 -13.54 0.45 -3.09
N ASP A 68 -14.40 1.46 -3.03
CA ASP A 68 -14.04 2.86 -2.79
C ASP A 68 -13.42 3.20 -1.42
N MET A 69 -13.31 2.24 -0.50
CA MET A 69 -12.70 2.41 0.82
C MET A 69 -11.63 1.35 1.14
N THR A 70 -11.29 0.52 0.15
CA THR A 70 -10.27 -0.52 0.28
C THR A 70 -9.08 -0.12 -0.57
N VAL A 71 -7.93 0.05 0.07
CA VAL A 71 -6.65 0.26 -0.60
C VAL A 71 -5.89 -1.05 -0.57
N PHE A 72 -5.25 -1.41 -1.68
CA PHE A 72 -4.28 -2.50 -1.69
C PHE A 72 -2.86 -1.92 -1.85
N GLY A 73 -1.90 -2.57 -1.20
CA GLY A 73 -0.48 -2.39 -1.43
C GLY A 73 0.13 -3.70 -1.91
N VAL A 74 0.94 -3.65 -2.96
CA VAL A 74 1.76 -4.79 -3.41
C VAL A 74 3.20 -4.49 -3.01
N LYS A 75 3.78 -5.36 -2.19
CA LYS A 75 5.12 -5.23 -1.64
C LYS A 75 6.07 -6.19 -2.33
N TRP A 76 7.27 -5.70 -2.62
CA TRP A 76 8.37 -6.43 -3.21
C TRP A 76 9.57 -6.43 -2.25
N PHE A 77 10.01 -7.62 -1.85
CA PHE A 77 11.20 -7.85 -1.04
C PHE A 77 11.64 -9.30 -1.17
N ASP A 78 12.93 -9.59 -0.98
CA ASP A 78 13.49 -10.95 -1.03
C ASP A 78 13.04 -11.77 -2.26
N ALA A 79 12.91 -11.10 -3.41
CA ALA A 79 12.40 -11.65 -4.66
C ALA A 79 10.97 -12.26 -4.56
N ARG A 80 10.13 -11.72 -3.67
CA ARG A 80 8.76 -12.18 -3.42
C ARG A 80 7.77 -11.02 -3.43
N LEU A 81 6.57 -11.32 -3.91
CA LEU A 81 5.41 -10.45 -3.80
C LEU A 81 4.60 -10.81 -2.54
N SER A 82 4.08 -9.79 -1.89
CA SER A 82 3.05 -9.88 -0.84
C SER A 82 2.10 -8.71 -0.98
N TRP A 83 0.97 -8.80 -0.29
CA TRP A 83 -0.10 -7.83 -0.38
C TRP A 83 -0.44 -7.30 0.99
N GLU A 84 -0.91 -6.07 1.08
CA GLU A 84 -1.54 -5.54 2.28
C GLU A 84 -2.84 -4.88 1.87
N LEU A 85 -3.93 -5.18 2.58
CA LEU A 85 -5.22 -4.53 2.34
C LEU A 85 -5.54 -3.61 3.51
N TYR A 86 -5.82 -2.35 3.19
CA TYR A 86 -6.15 -1.30 4.14
C TYR A 86 -7.63 -0.95 4.03
N PHE A 87 -8.26 -0.82 5.19
CA PHE A 87 -9.67 -0.51 5.35
C PHE A 87 -9.80 0.76 6.17
N TYR A 88 -10.41 1.76 5.56
CA TYR A 88 -10.56 3.08 6.16
C TYR A 88 -11.96 3.27 6.71
N ASP A 89 -12.02 3.74 7.94
CA ASP A 89 -13.26 4.16 8.59
C ASP A 89 -12.98 5.36 9.51
N PRO A 90 -12.66 6.53 8.92
CA PRO A 90 -12.21 7.68 9.71
C PRO A 90 -13.30 8.27 10.61
N GLN A 91 -14.58 8.07 10.26
CA GLN A 91 -15.71 8.63 11.01
C GLN A 91 -16.47 7.58 11.83
N ARG A 92 -16.21 6.28 11.66
CA ARG A 92 -16.96 5.19 12.29
C ARG A 92 -18.45 5.21 12.00
N GLU A 93 -18.78 5.62 10.79
CA GLU A 93 -20.16 5.67 10.31
C GLU A 93 -20.58 4.34 9.70
N ASP A 94 -19.63 3.56 9.17
CA ASP A 94 -19.91 2.26 8.57
C ASP A 94 -19.49 1.10 9.47
N THR A 95 -20.48 0.52 10.15
CA THR A 95 -20.29 -0.65 11.00
C THR A 95 -19.74 -1.88 10.26
N GLN A 96 -19.91 -1.97 8.93
CA GLN A 96 -19.44 -3.09 8.12
C GLN A 96 -17.93 -3.04 7.85
N ILE A 97 -17.32 -1.85 7.84
CA ILE A 97 -15.90 -1.68 7.53
C ILE A 97 -15.02 -1.85 8.77
N THR A 98 -15.59 -2.00 9.97
CA THR A 98 -14.80 -2.30 11.19
C THR A 98 -14.05 -3.64 11.11
N ALA A 99 -12.95 -3.79 11.85
CA ALA A 99 -12.19 -5.05 11.88
C ALA A 99 -13.05 -6.25 12.34
N ALA A 100 -14.00 -6.03 13.25
CA ALA A 100 -14.97 -7.04 13.65
C ALA A 100 -15.98 -7.35 12.53
N GLY A 101 -16.54 -6.32 11.88
CA GLY A 101 -17.48 -6.46 10.78
C GLY A 101 -16.87 -7.22 9.59
N LEU A 102 -15.65 -6.87 9.19
CA LEU A 102 -14.96 -7.56 8.10
C LEU A 102 -14.63 -9.01 8.46
N ARG A 103 -14.15 -9.29 9.69
CA ARG A 103 -13.93 -10.66 10.15
C ARG A 103 -15.20 -11.50 10.03
N ASP A 104 -16.33 -10.96 10.50
CA ASP A 104 -17.60 -11.68 10.50
C ASP A 104 -18.13 -11.87 9.06
N ALA A 105 -17.88 -10.92 8.16
CA ALA A 105 -18.25 -11.00 6.74
C ALA A 105 -17.39 -11.99 5.92
N LEU A 106 -16.16 -12.27 6.34
CA LEU A 106 -15.22 -13.16 5.64
C LEU A 106 -15.22 -14.60 6.16
N VAL A 107 -16.09 -14.94 7.13
CA VAL A 107 -16.21 -16.30 7.67
C VAL A 107 -16.41 -17.32 6.55
N GLY A 108 -15.53 -18.34 6.52
CA GLY A 108 -15.54 -19.41 5.52
C GLY A 108 -14.63 -19.15 4.32
N GLU A 109 -14.21 -17.90 4.08
CA GLU A 109 -13.30 -17.51 3.01
C GLU A 109 -11.92 -17.11 3.57
N LEU A 110 -11.88 -16.35 4.67
CA LEU A 110 -10.66 -15.92 5.34
C LEU A 110 -10.87 -15.83 6.87
N ASP A 111 -10.07 -16.57 7.64
CA ASP A 111 -10.09 -16.57 9.10
C ASP A 111 -9.19 -15.47 9.67
N ILE A 112 -9.78 -14.32 10.02
CA ILE A 112 -9.08 -13.25 10.77
C ILE A 112 -9.17 -13.58 12.26
N ARG A 113 -8.08 -14.14 12.81
CA ARG A 113 -8.04 -14.67 14.17
C ARG A 113 -7.85 -13.62 15.25
N VAL A 114 -7.20 -12.52 14.89
CA VAL A 114 -6.94 -11.44 15.82
C VAL A 114 -8.20 -10.62 16.04
N ARG A 115 -8.39 -10.19 17.28
CA ARG A 115 -9.48 -9.28 17.66
C ARG A 115 -8.89 -7.94 18.08
N VAL A 116 -9.43 -6.88 17.51
CA VAL A 116 -9.21 -5.51 17.97
C VAL A 116 -10.46 -5.10 18.72
N PRO A 117 -10.37 -4.62 19.97
CA PRO A 117 -11.53 -4.15 20.71
C PRO A 117 -12.18 -2.95 20.00
N ASP A 118 -13.51 -2.96 19.88
CA ASP A 118 -14.25 -1.92 19.18
C ASP A 118 -14.22 -0.57 19.91
N GLU A 119 -13.78 -0.54 21.18
CA GLU A 119 -13.59 0.69 21.94
C GLU A 119 -12.35 1.47 21.47
N ILE A 120 -11.40 0.81 20.80
CA ILE A 120 -10.22 1.46 20.23
C ILE A 120 -10.66 2.31 19.03
N ARG A 121 -10.46 3.62 19.12
CA ARG A 121 -10.77 4.56 18.03
C ARG A 121 -9.63 4.64 17.03
N TYR A 122 -9.46 3.59 16.24
CA TYR A 122 -8.65 3.63 15.03
C TYR A 122 -9.43 4.27 13.89
N PHE A 123 -8.71 4.87 12.93
CA PHE A 123 -9.29 5.43 11.71
C PHE A 123 -9.07 4.51 10.49
N MET A 124 -8.14 3.57 10.63
CA MET A 124 -7.77 2.58 9.62
C MET A 124 -7.22 1.32 10.30
N TYR A 125 -7.40 0.18 9.66
CA TYR A 125 -6.63 -1.03 9.93
C TYR A 125 -6.26 -1.71 8.62
N SER A 126 -5.30 -2.62 8.70
CA SER A 126 -4.90 -3.45 7.55
C SER A 126 -4.44 -4.81 8.00
N PHE A 127 -4.23 -5.70 7.02
CA PHE A 127 -3.50 -6.94 7.23
C PHE A 127 -2.71 -7.33 5.99
N ASP A 128 -1.61 -8.04 6.25
CA ASP A 128 -0.73 -8.58 5.24
C ASP A 128 -1.21 -9.95 4.75
N LEU A 129 -1.08 -10.17 3.45
CA LEU A 129 -1.31 -11.44 2.77
C LEU A 129 -0.04 -11.84 2.01
N ASP A 130 0.31 -13.12 2.07
CA ASP A 130 1.34 -13.74 1.25
C ASP A 130 0.84 -15.11 0.78
N ALA A 131 1.64 -15.80 -0.02
CA ALA A 131 1.28 -17.13 -0.51
C ALA A 131 0.96 -18.13 0.63
N GLY A 132 1.62 -17.99 1.78
CA GLY A 132 1.40 -18.86 2.94
C GLY A 132 0.11 -18.54 3.69
N SER A 133 -0.21 -17.26 3.91
CA SER A 133 -1.46 -16.86 4.57
C SER A 133 -2.68 -17.12 3.69
N LEU A 134 -2.57 -16.92 2.37
CA LEU A 134 -3.60 -17.28 1.39
C LEU A 134 -3.85 -18.79 1.35
N ALA A 135 -2.79 -19.61 1.29
CA ALA A 135 -2.92 -21.06 1.29
C ALA A 135 -3.57 -21.61 2.58
N ARG A 136 -3.38 -20.93 3.73
CA ARG A 136 -4.04 -21.26 5.00
C ARG A 136 -5.40 -20.59 5.17
N ALA A 137 -5.73 -19.63 4.31
CA ALA A 137 -6.85 -18.70 4.46
C ALA A 137 -6.91 -18.10 5.89
N GLN A 138 -5.79 -17.61 6.40
CA GLN A 138 -5.65 -17.15 7.79
C GLN A 138 -4.87 -15.86 7.92
N VAL A 139 -5.36 -14.96 8.77
CA VAL A 139 -4.69 -13.72 9.18
C VAL A 139 -4.50 -13.74 10.70
N ASP A 140 -3.24 -13.82 11.13
CA ASP A 140 -2.83 -13.91 12.53
C ASP A 140 -2.33 -12.57 13.11
N GLU A 141 -2.38 -11.49 12.32
CA GLU A 141 -1.96 -10.13 12.71
C GLU A 141 -2.82 -9.08 12.02
N LEU A 142 -3.25 -8.07 12.77
CA LEU A 142 -3.83 -6.83 12.22
C LEU A 142 -2.90 -5.66 12.52
N ASN A 143 -2.72 -4.77 11.55
CA ASN A 143 -2.08 -3.47 11.76
C ASN A 143 -3.18 -2.44 12.06
N VAL A 144 -3.14 -1.77 13.20
CA VAL A 144 -4.15 -0.80 13.66
C VAL A 144 -3.54 0.60 13.68
N TYR A 145 -4.23 1.57 13.09
CA TYR A 145 -3.70 2.92 12.88
C TYR A 145 -4.46 3.95 13.70
N LEU A 146 -3.71 4.70 14.50
CA LEU A 146 -4.20 5.76 15.38
C LEU A 146 -3.67 7.09 14.88
N GLN A 147 -4.56 8.06 14.67
CA GLN A 147 -4.21 9.38 14.14
C GLN A 147 -3.58 10.26 15.22
N PHE A 148 -2.65 11.14 14.82
CA PHE A 148 -2.26 12.25 15.68
C PHE A 148 -3.41 13.22 15.94
N HIS A 149 -3.30 13.98 17.03
CA HIS A 149 -4.21 15.10 17.26
C HIS A 149 -4.07 16.19 16.17
N GLU A 150 -2.85 16.45 15.69
CA GLU A 150 -2.55 17.48 14.70
C GLU A 150 -1.67 16.97 13.55
N GLY A 151 -2.02 17.41 12.35
CA GLY A 151 -1.40 17.02 11.09
C GLY A 151 -1.82 15.64 10.60
N GLN A 152 -1.51 15.35 9.34
CA GLN A 152 -1.80 14.06 8.72
C GLN A 152 -0.68 13.07 9.05
N GLY A 153 -0.98 12.07 9.84
CA GLY A 153 0.00 11.11 10.35
C GLY A 153 -0.53 10.34 11.54
N GLY A 154 0.28 9.42 12.07
CA GLY A 154 -0.14 8.62 13.20
C GLY A 154 0.86 7.56 13.62
N HIS A 155 0.36 6.67 14.46
CA HIS A 155 1.05 5.46 14.90
C HIS A 155 0.34 4.24 14.33
N SER A 156 1.12 3.25 13.88
CA SER A 156 0.59 1.93 13.59
C SER A 156 1.06 0.91 14.62
N TYR A 157 0.15 0.06 15.05
CA TYR A 157 0.39 -1.02 15.99
C TYR A 157 0.10 -2.36 15.33
N ALA A 158 1.06 -3.27 15.40
CA ALA A 158 0.83 -4.68 15.13
C ALA A 158 0.09 -5.30 16.33
N VAL A 159 -1.08 -5.85 16.08
CA VAL A 159 -1.90 -6.54 17.07
C VAL A 159 -1.93 -8.02 16.72
N ARG A 160 -1.55 -8.86 17.68
CA ARG A 160 -1.58 -10.32 17.61
C ARG A 160 -2.27 -10.87 18.86
N GLU A 161 -2.52 -12.17 18.89
CA GLU A 161 -2.98 -12.82 20.12
C GLU A 161 -1.99 -12.56 21.28
N GLY A 162 -2.48 -11.91 22.33
CA GLY A 162 -1.69 -11.61 23.53
C GLY A 162 -0.57 -10.57 23.36
N ALA A 163 -0.45 -9.90 22.22
CA ALA A 163 0.63 -8.94 21.97
C ALA A 163 0.18 -7.71 21.17
N CYS A 164 0.76 -6.55 21.50
CA CYS A 164 0.59 -5.30 20.78
C CYS A 164 1.95 -4.60 20.69
N GLU A 165 2.36 -4.22 19.47
CA GLU A 165 3.70 -3.70 19.19
C GLU A 165 3.63 -2.46 18.29
N LEU A 166 4.24 -1.34 18.71
CA LEU A 166 4.38 -0.16 17.86
C LEU A 166 5.27 -0.50 16.64
N ARG A 167 4.73 -0.38 15.44
CA ARG A 167 5.40 -0.73 14.18
C ARG A 167 5.98 0.48 13.47
N ASN A 168 5.22 1.56 13.44
CA ASN A 168 5.54 2.74 12.66
C ASN A 168 4.99 3.99 13.33
N THR A 169 5.75 5.08 13.23
CA THR A 169 5.25 6.43 13.42
C THR A 169 5.51 7.22 12.15
N TYR A 170 4.47 7.80 11.56
CA TYR A 170 4.55 8.38 10.22
C TYR A 170 3.83 9.72 10.12
N ARG A 171 4.29 10.57 9.18
CA ARG A 171 3.70 11.88 8.92
C ARG A 171 3.74 12.18 7.43
N PHE A 172 2.64 12.74 6.94
CA PHE A 172 2.47 13.21 5.57
C PHE A 172 2.77 14.70 5.44
N HIS A 173 3.34 15.06 4.31
CA HIS A 173 3.80 16.39 3.97
C HIS A 173 3.48 16.71 2.51
N ARG A 174 3.28 17.99 2.23
CA ARG A 174 3.19 18.54 0.87
C ARG A 174 4.60 18.88 0.38
N PRO A 175 5.16 18.14 -0.60
CA PRO A 175 6.58 18.23 -0.96
C PRO A 175 7.07 19.64 -1.27
N LYS A 176 6.28 20.42 -2.02
CA LYS A 176 6.62 21.78 -2.43
C LYS A 176 6.56 22.81 -1.29
N LEU A 177 5.74 22.55 -0.26
CA LEU A 177 5.51 23.50 0.83
C LEU A 177 6.30 23.17 2.09
N GLU A 178 6.66 21.89 2.26
CA GLU A 178 7.18 21.35 3.51
C GLU A 178 8.52 20.60 3.32
N ILE A 179 9.28 20.94 2.27
CA ILE A 179 10.54 20.24 1.96
C ILE A 179 11.52 20.25 3.13
N ASP A 180 11.64 21.36 3.86
CA ASP A 180 12.53 21.44 5.03
C ASP A 180 12.10 20.47 6.13
N ALA A 181 10.79 20.27 6.34
CA ALA A 181 10.26 19.32 7.32
C ALA A 181 10.49 17.86 6.88
N ILE A 182 10.39 17.58 5.58
CA ILE A 182 10.68 16.27 4.99
C ILE A 182 12.17 15.95 5.17
N LEU A 183 13.06 16.85 4.72
CA LEU A 183 14.51 16.66 4.81
C LEU A 183 14.95 16.53 6.27
N HIS A 184 14.39 17.35 7.17
CA HIS A 184 14.67 17.27 8.60
C HIS A 184 14.33 15.87 9.14
N GLN A 185 13.15 15.34 8.85
CA GLN A 185 12.76 14.01 9.34
C GLN A 185 13.59 12.89 8.74
N VAL A 186 13.91 12.97 7.45
CA VAL A 186 14.79 12.00 6.78
C VAL A 186 16.17 11.98 7.45
N GLN A 187 16.77 13.14 7.68
CA GLN A 187 18.09 13.28 8.32
C GLN A 187 18.12 12.79 9.77
N ARG A 188 16.98 12.77 10.46
CA ARG A 188 16.83 12.22 11.82
C ARG A 188 16.57 10.71 11.78
N SER A 189 17.45 9.98 11.10
CA SER A 189 17.42 8.52 11.04
C SER A 189 18.33 7.90 12.09
N MET A 190 17.87 6.82 12.72
CA MET A 190 18.72 5.93 13.53
C MET A 190 19.37 4.83 12.69
N TYR A 191 18.94 4.66 11.44
CA TYR A 191 19.29 3.53 10.58
C TYR A 191 20.16 3.93 9.38
N VAL A 192 20.39 5.21 9.16
CA VAL A 192 21.14 5.72 8.00
C VAL A 192 22.37 6.51 8.42
N ASP A 193 23.52 6.16 7.83
CA ASP A 193 24.76 6.92 7.91
C ASP A 193 24.82 8.02 6.83
N PHE A 194 24.40 9.22 7.21
CA PHE A 194 24.44 10.39 6.32
C PHE A 194 25.85 10.92 6.03
N THR A 195 26.91 10.36 6.61
CA THR A 195 28.28 10.68 6.18
C THR A 195 28.62 10.01 4.85
N ARG A 196 27.87 8.96 4.48
CA ARG A 196 28.09 8.17 3.26
C ARG A 196 26.90 8.18 2.30
N THR A 197 25.69 8.39 2.81
CA THR A 197 24.46 8.42 2.02
C THR A 197 24.07 9.85 1.63
N ARG A 198 23.80 10.09 0.34
CA ARG A 198 23.25 11.36 -0.11
C ARG A 198 21.74 11.37 0.07
N LEU A 199 21.18 12.54 0.42
CA LEU A 199 19.73 12.70 0.57
C LEU A 199 18.93 12.32 -0.68
N ALA A 200 19.47 12.58 -1.87
CA ALA A 200 18.84 12.23 -3.14
C ALA A 200 18.69 10.71 -3.37
N GLU A 201 19.36 9.87 -2.58
CA GLU A 201 19.18 8.41 -2.60
C GLU A 201 17.95 7.99 -1.79
N ILE A 202 17.45 8.84 -0.90
CA ILE A 202 16.24 8.61 -0.09
C ILE A 202 15.09 9.46 -0.62
N VAL A 203 15.30 10.77 -0.73
CA VAL A 203 14.37 11.73 -1.35
C VAL A 203 14.64 11.75 -2.85
N ILE A 204 14.19 10.69 -3.51
CA ILE A 204 14.39 10.40 -4.93
C ILE A 204 13.76 11.50 -5.81
N PRO A 205 14.56 12.23 -6.62
CA PRO A 205 14.09 13.32 -7.47
C PRO A 205 13.01 12.90 -8.48
N GLU A 206 13.13 11.71 -9.07
CA GLU A 206 12.21 11.18 -10.09
C GLU A 206 10.80 10.96 -9.55
N LEU A 207 10.66 10.76 -8.23
CA LEU A 207 9.37 10.59 -7.55
C LEU A 207 8.90 11.87 -6.86
N PHE A 208 9.73 12.92 -6.82
CA PHE A 208 9.47 14.11 -6.03
C PHE A 208 8.31 14.95 -6.57
N GLU A 209 8.05 14.90 -7.88
CA GLU A 209 6.82 15.41 -8.47
C GLU A 209 5.66 14.47 -8.14
N CYS A 210 5.15 14.61 -6.92
CA CYS A 210 4.05 13.86 -6.34
C CYS A 210 3.17 14.81 -5.51
N GLN A 211 2.00 14.35 -5.08
CA GLN A 211 1.07 15.13 -4.26
C GLN A 211 1.51 15.20 -2.79
N LYS A 212 1.99 14.08 -2.24
CA LYS A 212 2.42 13.98 -0.85
C LYS A 212 3.65 13.12 -0.68
N ILE A 213 4.46 13.45 0.33
CA ILE A 213 5.49 12.55 0.86
C ILE A 213 5.11 12.14 2.28
N CYS A 214 5.13 10.84 2.56
CA CYS A 214 5.07 10.32 3.91
C CYS A 214 6.46 9.93 4.38
N VAL A 215 6.90 10.42 5.54
CA VAL A 215 8.12 9.95 6.21
C VAL A 215 7.72 9.12 7.42
N ALA A 216 8.27 7.92 7.51
CA ALA A 216 7.91 6.91 8.48
C ALA A 216 9.14 6.39 9.22
N LYS A 217 9.01 6.23 10.53
CA LYS A 217 10.02 5.65 11.43
C LYS A 217 9.53 4.29 11.88
N LYS A 218 10.18 3.22 11.41
CA LYS A 218 9.80 1.83 11.72
C LYS A 218 10.81 1.19 12.66
N ARG A 219 10.45 0.03 13.18
CA ARG A 219 11.27 -0.72 14.16
C ARG A 219 12.67 -1.09 13.68
N PHE A 220 12.86 -1.35 12.39
CA PHE A 220 14.12 -1.87 11.84
C PHE A 220 14.66 -1.07 10.65
N ALA A 221 13.95 -0.02 10.24
CA ALA A 221 14.28 0.80 9.08
C ALA A 221 13.51 2.12 9.16
N ASP A 222 13.91 3.09 8.35
CA ASP A 222 13.02 4.20 8.02
C ASP A 222 12.31 3.90 6.71
N ALA A 223 11.24 4.65 6.42
CA ALA A 223 10.56 4.56 5.15
C ALA A 223 10.13 5.93 4.62
N ILE A 224 10.06 6.02 3.30
CA ILE A 224 9.54 7.17 2.58
C ILE A 224 8.52 6.69 1.56
N TYR A 225 7.42 7.41 1.45
CA TYR A 225 6.36 7.11 0.50
C TYR A 225 6.06 8.35 -0.33
N TYR A 226 5.72 8.13 -1.59
CA TYR A 226 5.34 9.14 -2.55
C TYR A 226 3.92 8.85 -2.99
N SER A 227 3.04 9.82 -2.78
CA SER A 227 1.64 9.70 -3.12
C SER A 227 1.31 10.56 -4.31
N GLY A 228 0.51 10.04 -5.24
CA GLY A 228 0.08 10.81 -6.39
C GLY A 228 1.13 10.92 -7.50
N ILE A 229 1.88 9.85 -7.76
CA ILE A 229 2.82 9.74 -8.89
C ILE A 229 2.11 9.27 -10.16
N THR A 230 2.71 9.56 -11.32
CA THR A 230 2.20 9.14 -12.63
C THR A 230 2.58 7.69 -12.99
N VAL A 231 1.93 7.12 -14.01
CA VAL A 231 2.30 5.80 -14.55
C VAL A 231 3.76 5.72 -15.03
N ASP A 232 4.32 6.83 -15.55
CA ASP A 232 5.72 6.88 -15.99
C ASP A 232 6.69 6.79 -14.82
N GLN A 233 6.38 7.47 -13.72
CA GLN A 233 7.15 7.38 -12.49
C GLN A 233 7.02 5.99 -11.88
N LEU A 234 5.85 5.33 -12.00
CA LEU A 234 5.67 3.95 -11.56
C LEU A 234 6.52 2.97 -12.39
N LEU A 235 6.58 3.13 -13.71
CA LEU A 235 7.44 2.31 -14.58
C LEU A 235 8.92 2.51 -14.25
N TRP A 236 9.34 3.76 -14.03
CA TRP A 236 10.69 4.06 -13.54
C TRP A 236 10.97 3.39 -12.19
N PHE A 237 10.01 3.41 -11.27
CA PHE A 237 10.11 2.76 -9.96
C PHE A 237 10.32 1.24 -10.09
N PHE A 238 9.53 0.58 -10.94
CA PHE A 238 9.67 -0.86 -11.20
C PHE A 238 11.03 -1.23 -11.77
N GLU A 239 11.54 -0.42 -12.70
CA GLU A 239 12.90 -0.59 -13.23
C GLU A 239 13.96 -0.38 -12.15
N ARG A 240 13.85 0.71 -11.39
CA ARG A 240 14.81 1.10 -10.35
C ARG A 240 14.98 0.04 -9.27
N PHE A 241 13.87 -0.58 -8.85
CA PHE A 241 13.82 -1.54 -7.76
C PHE A 241 13.71 -3.00 -8.22
N ALA A 242 13.97 -3.26 -9.51
CA ALA A 242 14.01 -4.58 -10.10
C ALA A 242 12.77 -5.43 -9.76
N TYR A 243 11.58 -4.84 -9.94
CA TYR A 243 10.33 -5.59 -9.88
C TYR A 243 10.31 -6.70 -10.93
N PRO A 244 9.49 -7.76 -10.75
CA PRO A 244 9.34 -8.81 -11.74
C PRO A 244 9.09 -8.24 -13.14
N PRO A 245 9.84 -8.68 -14.18
CA PRO A 245 9.70 -8.18 -15.54
C PRO A 245 8.26 -8.23 -16.06
N GLU A 246 7.48 -9.23 -15.63
CA GLU A 246 6.09 -9.43 -16.00
C GLU A 246 5.16 -8.33 -15.46
N VAL A 247 5.42 -7.83 -14.24
CA VAL A 247 4.67 -6.69 -13.66
C VAL A 247 4.96 -5.43 -14.46
N ARG A 248 6.24 -5.15 -14.73
CA ARG A 248 6.66 -4.00 -15.54
C ARG A 248 6.07 -4.07 -16.95
N ALA A 249 6.19 -5.22 -17.60
CA ALA A 249 5.69 -5.42 -18.96
C ALA A 249 4.18 -5.24 -19.07
N PHE A 250 3.41 -5.68 -18.05
CA PHE A 250 1.98 -5.46 -18.00
C PHE A 250 1.62 -3.96 -17.96
N VAL A 251 2.29 -3.18 -17.11
CA VAL A 251 2.05 -1.73 -17.03
C VAL A 251 2.49 -1.01 -18.29
N GLU A 252 3.62 -1.41 -18.89
CA GLU A 252 4.10 -0.85 -20.16
C GLU A 252 3.07 -1.08 -21.29
N GLN A 253 2.55 -2.30 -21.41
CA GLN A 253 1.55 -2.66 -22.43
C GLN A 253 0.22 -1.92 -22.24
N GLN A 254 -0.16 -1.62 -20.99
CA GLN A 254 -1.41 -0.94 -20.66
C GLN A 254 -1.19 0.54 -20.29
N ARG A 255 -0.02 1.12 -20.59
CA ARG A 255 0.40 2.45 -20.12
C ARG A 255 -0.64 3.53 -20.39
N GLU A 256 -1.13 3.62 -21.62
CA GLU A 256 -2.16 4.59 -22.01
C GLU A 256 -3.49 4.38 -21.26
N ARG A 257 -3.81 3.14 -20.87
CA ARG A 257 -5.03 2.83 -20.11
C ARG A 257 -4.90 3.14 -18.62
N PHE A 258 -3.69 3.36 -18.13
CA PHE A 258 -3.40 3.77 -16.76
C PHE A 258 -3.06 5.26 -16.61
N GLU A 259 -2.87 6.00 -17.70
CA GLU A 259 -2.39 7.40 -17.66
C GLU A 259 -3.31 8.36 -16.90
N HIS A 260 -4.60 8.02 -16.79
CA HIS A 260 -5.61 8.77 -16.04
C HIS A 260 -5.46 8.64 -14.52
N LEU A 261 -4.82 7.57 -14.05
CA LEU A 261 -4.63 7.30 -12.63
C LEU A 261 -3.41 8.01 -12.07
N LEU A 262 -3.45 8.18 -10.76
CA LEU A 262 -2.29 8.38 -9.92
C LEU A 262 -2.03 7.12 -9.11
N PHE A 263 -0.76 6.89 -8.81
CA PHE A 263 -0.27 5.76 -8.02
C PHE A 263 0.50 6.25 -6.82
N ASP A 264 0.67 5.37 -5.85
CA ASP A 264 1.50 5.64 -4.69
C ASP A 264 2.58 4.57 -4.57
N VAL A 265 3.75 4.94 -4.05
CA VAL A 265 4.87 4.02 -3.85
C VAL A 265 5.54 4.24 -2.50
N GLY A 266 6.13 3.19 -1.94
CA GLY A 266 6.80 3.21 -0.65
C GLY A 266 8.14 2.50 -0.69
N ILE A 267 9.10 2.97 0.09
CA ILE A 267 10.46 2.44 0.15
C ILE A 267 10.88 2.37 1.61
N ASP A 268 11.19 1.17 2.10
CA ASP A 268 11.85 0.95 3.39
C ASP A 268 13.37 0.91 3.15
N TYR A 269 14.12 1.69 3.91
CA TYR A 269 15.56 1.85 3.72
C TYR A 269 16.34 1.88 5.05
N HIS A 270 17.57 1.38 4.99
CA HIS A 270 18.55 1.41 6.08
C HIS A 270 19.98 1.29 5.53
N THR A 271 20.99 1.56 6.35
CA THR A 271 22.39 1.32 6.00
C THR A 271 22.73 -0.17 6.17
N GLY A 272 23.23 -0.79 5.11
CA GLY A 272 23.69 -2.17 5.10
C GLY A 272 25.07 -2.36 5.75
N PRO A 273 25.53 -3.63 5.85
CA PRO A 273 26.80 -3.95 6.52
C PRO A 273 28.05 -3.32 5.89
N ASP A 274 28.02 -2.99 4.60
CA ASP A 274 29.10 -2.32 3.86
C ASP A 274 29.05 -0.77 3.99
N GLY A 275 28.03 -0.26 4.68
CA GLY A 275 27.72 1.14 4.82
C GLY A 275 26.98 1.76 3.64
N GLY A 276 26.58 0.97 2.64
CA GLY A 276 25.72 1.41 1.54
C GLY A 276 24.26 1.51 1.98
N LEU A 277 23.46 2.32 1.26
CA LEU A 277 22.01 2.37 1.47
C LEU A 277 21.36 1.13 0.86
N VAL A 278 20.57 0.41 1.65
CA VAL A 278 19.81 -0.77 1.26
C VAL A 278 18.32 -0.44 1.26
N TYR A 279 17.65 -0.78 0.16
CA TYR A 279 16.18 -0.70 0.04
C TYR A 279 15.60 -2.08 0.34
N ALA A 280 15.28 -2.33 1.61
CA ALA A 280 14.91 -3.67 2.09
C ALA A 280 13.55 -4.15 1.56
N LYS A 281 12.66 -3.19 1.28
CA LYS A 281 11.32 -3.47 0.78
C LYS A 281 10.79 -2.25 0.04
N THR A 282 10.15 -2.50 -1.08
CA THR A 282 9.42 -1.48 -1.82
C THR A 282 7.96 -1.91 -1.98
N GLY A 283 7.09 -0.96 -2.29
CA GLY A 283 5.69 -1.27 -2.57
C GLY A 283 5.04 -0.24 -3.46
N TYR A 284 3.98 -0.63 -4.16
CA TYR A 284 3.07 0.27 -4.86
C TYR A 284 1.64 0.06 -4.37
N TYR A 285 0.82 1.10 -4.45
CA TYR A 285 -0.53 1.12 -3.87
C TYR A 285 -1.54 1.72 -4.85
N SER A 286 -2.78 1.27 -4.74
CA SER A 286 -3.95 1.83 -5.42
C SER A 286 -5.23 1.38 -4.71
N THR A 287 -6.39 1.82 -5.21
CA THR A 287 -7.70 1.38 -4.72
C THR A 287 -8.18 0.11 -5.40
N LEU A 288 -8.90 -0.70 -4.63
CA LEU A 288 -9.54 -1.95 -5.05
C LEU A 288 -10.84 -1.70 -5.83
#